data_AF-A0A8T4WP75-F1
#
_entry.id   AF-A0A8T4WP75-F1
#
_cell.length_a   1.000
_cell.length_b   1.000
_cell.length_c   1.000
_cell.angle_alpha   90.00
_cell.angle_beta   90.00
_cell.angle_gamma   90.00
#
_symmetry.space_group_name_H-M   'P 1'
#
loop_
_entity.id
_entity.type
_entity.pdbx_description
1 polymer ?
#
loop_
_entity_poly.entity_id
_entity_poly.type
_entity_poly.pdbx_seq_one_letter_code
_entity_poly.pdbx_strand_id
1 'polypeptide(L)'
;MKSTTYASLVTIVFVIHKDHIATSIDGALREVDTLCDELGLDCDLSHMTKYRIISNMLNHKILVTRKSKKNKKLRLSKQIRDMIE
;
A
#
# COMPACT_ATOMS: atom_id res chain seq x y z
N MET A 1 -4.82 -15.98 -1.77
CA MET A 1 -4.77 -14.94 -2.84
C MET A 1 -3.39 -14.84 -3.50
N LYS A 2 -3.30 -14.48 -4.80
CA LYS A 2 -2.02 -14.21 -5.48
C LYS A 2 -1.38 -12.89 -5.02
N SER A 3 -0.05 -12.84 -4.91
CA SER A 3 0.69 -11.63 -4.51
C SER A 3 0.44 -10.41 -5.41
N THR A 4 0.21 -10.64 -6.71
CA THR A 4 -0.12 -9.57 -7.68
C THR A 4 -1.48 -8.92 -7.39
N THR A 5 -2.46 -9.71 -6.95
CA THR A 5 -3.77 -9.19 -6.55
C THR A 5 -3.63 -8.32 -5.31
N TYR A 6 -2.88 -8.78 -4.30
CA TYR A 6 -2.62 -7.99 -3.11
C TYR A 6 -1.87 -6.69 -3.42
N ALA A 7 -0.86 -6.72 -4.31
CA ALA A 7 -0.18 -5.50 -4.76
C ALA A 7 -1.13 -4.50 -5.45
N SER A 8 -2.13 -5.01 -6.17
CA SER A 8 -3.17 -4.19 -6.80
C SER A 8 -4.06 -3.54 -5.73
N LEU A 9 -4.47 -4.30 -4.71
CA LEU A 9 -5.25 -3.79 -3.58
C LEU A 9 -4.47 -2.74 -2.76
N VAL A 10 -3.17 -2.98 -2.52
CA VAL A 10 -2.28 -1.96 -1.93
C VAL A 10 -2.32 -0.68 -2.75
N THR A 11 -2.21 -0.78 -4.07
CA THR A 11 -2.27 0.38 -4.96
C THR A 11 -3.63 1.10 -4.84
N ILE A 12 -4.74 0.36 -4.84
CA ILE A 12 -6.09 0.90 -4.69
C ILE A 12 -6.25 1.67 -3.38
N VAL A 13 -5.83 1.11 -2.24
CA VAL A 13 -5.86 1.79 -0.94
C VAL A 13 -5.12 3.13 -1.00
N PHE A 14 -3.93 3.14 -1.61
CA PHE A 14 -3.14 4.36 -1.75
C PHE A 14 -3.74 5.37 -2.75
N VAL A 15 -4.51 4.92 -3.74
CA VAL A 15 -5.26 5.80 -4.68
C VAL A 15 -6.49 6.39 -3.99
N ILE A 16 -7.25 5.60 -3.22
CA ILE A 16 -8.41 6.07 -2.45
C ILE A 16 -7.97 7.14 -1.44
N HIS A 17 -6.84 6.92 -0.78
CA HIS A 17 -6.26 7.86 0.19
C HIS A 17 -5.24 8.82 -0.44
N LYS A 18 -5.32 9.12 -1.74
CA LYS A 18 -4.31 9.94 -2.45
C LYS A 18 -4.06 11.31 -1.81
N ASP A 19 -5.09 11.89 -1.20
CA ASP A 19 -5.04 13.20 -0.52
C ASP A 19 -4.70 13.09 0.98
N HIS A 20 -4.74 11.88 1.53
CA HIS A 20 -4.42 11.59 2.93
C HIS A 20 -3.01 10.99 3.06
N ILE A 21 -2.03 11.81 3.42
CA ILE A 21 -0.71 11.31 3.84
C ILE A 21 -0.84 10.81 5.29
N ALA A 22 -0.64 9.50 5.53
CA ALA A 22 0.22 8.97 6.61
C ALA A 22 -0.09 7.54 7.14
N THR A 23 0.01 6.49 6.33
CA THR A 23 0.05 5.13 6.87
C THR A 23 1.51 4.67 7.06
N SER A 24 1.81 4.08 8.21
CA SER A 24 3.01 3.22 8.35
C SER A 24 2.86 2.00 7.43
N ILE A 25 3.91 1.19 7.27
CA ILE A 25 3.78 -0.08 6.54
C ILE A 25 2.67 -0.92 7.16
N ASP A 26 2.69 -1.13 8.48
CA ASP A 26 1.63 -1.87 9.19
C ASP A 26 0.25 -1.24 9.04
N GLY A 27 0.16 0.09 9.05
CA GLY A 27 -1.10 0.78 8.83
C GLY A 27 -1.64 0.49 7.43
N ALA A 28 -0.81 0.59 6.40
CA ALA A 28 -1.20 0.28 5.03
C ALA A 28 -1.62 -1.19 4.88
N LEU A 29 -0.93 -2.12 5.54
CA LEU A 29 -1.31 -3.53 5.53
C LEU A 29 -2.69 -3.76 6.17
N ARG A 30 -2.98 -3.09 7.29
CA ARG A 30 -4.31 -3.18 7.92
C ARG A 30 -5.42 -2.65 7.02
N GLU A 31 -5.22 -1.49 6.41
CA GLU A 31 -6.22 -0.93 5.48
C GLU A 31 -6.47 -1.87 4.29
N VAL A 32 -5.41 -2.50 3.77
CA VAL A 32 -5.54 -3.48 2.67
C VAL A 32 -6.24 -4.75 3.14
N ASP A 33 -5.94 -5.23 4.35
CA ASP A 33 -6.61 -6.40 4.92
C ASP A 33 -8.09 -6.11 5.19
N THR A 34 -8.44 -4.92 5.69
CA THR A 34 -9.83 -4.44 5.81
C THR A 34 -10.52 -4.40 4.45
N LEU A 35 -9.85 -3.89 3.41
CA LEU A 35 -10.39 -3.91 2.05
C LEU A 35 -10.58 -5.34 1.51
N CYS A 36 -9.71 -6.29 1.88
CA CYS A 36 -9.91 -7.69 1.53
C CYS A 36 -11.19 -8.24 2.17
N ASP A 37 -11.39 -7.98 3.47
CA ASP A 37 -12.58 -8.42 4.21
C ASP A 37 -13.87 -7.80 3.63
N GLU A 38 -13.86 -6.50 3.32
CA GLU A 38 -14.99 -5.79 2.71
C GLU A 38 -15.37 -6.34 1.32
N LEU A 39 -14.39 -6.80 0.55
CA LEU A 39 -14.57 -7.40 -0.77
C LEU A 39 -14.84 -8.92 -0.71
N GLY A 40 -14.87 -9.53 0.48
CA GLY A 40 -15.02 -10.98 0.65
C GLY A 40 -13.85 -11.78 0.06
N LEU A 41 -12.64 -11.21 0.07
CA LEU A 41 -11.42 -11.83 -0.45
C LEU A 41 -10.60 -12.46 0.68
N ASP A 42 -10.39 -13.77 0.62
CA ASP A 42 -9.49 -14.45 1.55
C ASP A 42 -8.02 -14.03 1.35
N CYS A 43 -7.50 -13.29 2.35
CA CYS A 43 -6.11 -12.84 2.39
C CYS A 43 -5.21 -13.75 3.24
N ASP A 44 -4.97 -14.96 2.74
CA ASP A 44 -4.06 -15.98 3.29
C ASP A 44 -2.54 -15.66 3.22
N LEU A 45 -2.17 -14.49 2.70
CA LEU A 45 -0.75 -14.14 2.51
C LEU A 45 -0.05 -13.95 3.85
N SER A 46 1.12 -14.57 4.00
CA SER A 46 1.95 -14.36 5.19
C SER A 46 2.36 -12.89 5.34
N HIS A 47 2.49 -12.43 6.58
CA HIS A 47 2.90 -11.07 6.89
C HIS A 47 4.22 -10.67 6.18
N MET A 48 5.18 -11.60 6.10
CA MET A 48 6.45 -11.39 5.38
C MET A 48 6.23 -11.16 3.88
N THR A 49 5.30 -11.89 3.26
CA THR A 49 4.96 -11.72 1.84
C THR A 49 4.34 -10.35 1.59
N LYS A 50 3.41 -9.93 2.45
CA LYS A 50 2.79 -8.60 2.39
C LYS A 50 3.83 -7.48 2.49
N TYR A 51 4.78 -7.62 3.42
CA TYR A 51 5.93 -6.71 3.55
C TYR A 51 6.81 -6.68 2.29
N ARG A 52 7.12 -7.85 1.71
CA ARG A 52 7.91 -7.95 0.49
C ARG A 52 7.22 -7.27 -0.70
N ILE A 53 5.89 -7.33 -0.79
CA ILE A 53 5.12 -6.62 -1.81
C ILE A 53 5.30 -5.10 -1.65
N ILE A 54 5.11 -4.56 -0.44
CA ILE A 54 5.34 -3.13 -0.18
C ILE A 54 6.79 -2.72 -0.49
N SER A 55 7.76 -3.54 -0.10
CA SER A 55 9.18 -3.32 -0.40
C SER A 55 9.45 -3.27 -1.91
N ASN A 56 8.88 -4.19 -2.68
CA ASN A 56 8.98 -4.17 -4.14
C ASN A 56 8.36 -2.91 -4.73
N MET A 57 7.18 -2.49 -4.24
CA MET A 57 6.53 -1.26 -4.71
C MET A 57 7.35 0.00 -4.41
N LEU A 58 8.09 0.02 -3.28
CA LEU A 58 9.06 1.07 -2.98
C LEU A 58 10.26 1.05 -3.93
N ASN A 59 10.81 -0.14 -4.21
CA ASN A 59 11.93 -0.31 -5.15
C ASN A 59 11.56 0.14 -6.57
N HIS A 60 10.34 -0.14 -7.01
CA HIS A 60 9.81 0.28 -8.31
C HIS A 60 9.29 1.73 -8.32
N LYS A 61 9.42 2.48 -7.23
CA LYS A 61 8.95 3.87 -7.10
C LYS A 61 7.44 4.03 -7.39
N ILE A 62 6.66 2.99 -7.15
CA ILE A 62 5.19 3.06 -7.13
C ILE A 62 4.77 3.76 -5.83
N LEU A 63 5.34 3.30 -4.72
CA LEU A 63 5.25 3.96 -3.42
C LEU A 63 6.56 4.70 -3.14
N VAL A 64 6.46 5.73 -2.32
CA VAL A 64 7.63 6.44 -1.78
C VAL A 64 7.48 6.63 -0.27
N THR A 65 8.59 6.54 0.46
CA THR A 65 8.61 6.88 1.88
C THR A 65 8.94 8.35 2.09
N ARG A 66 8.24 8.99 3.03
CA ARG A 66 8.66 10.28 3.60
C ARG A 66 9.00 10.08 5.07
N LYS A 67 10.18 10.53 5.50
CA LYS A 67 10.51 10.61 6.93
C LYS A 67 9.62 11.68 7.57
N SER A 68 8.88 11.30 8.61
CA SER A 68 8.23 12.23 9.53
C SER A 68 8.95 12.24 10.87
N LYS A 69 8.60 13.19 11.76
CA LYS A 69 9.20 13.34 13.09
C LYS A 69 9.14 12.07 13.95
N LYS A 70 8.14 11.20 13.74
CA LYS A 70 7.96 9.96 14.52
C LYS A 70 8.26 8.68 13.73
N ASN A 71 7.93 8.60 12.43
CA ASN A 71 8.01 7.36 11.64
C ASN A 71 8.25 7.61 10.13
N LYS A 72 8.65 6.56 9.39
CA LYS A 72 8.58 6.53 7.91
C LYS A 72 7.12 6.31 7.48
N LYS A 73 6.60 7.23 6.68
CA LYS A 73 5.22 7.20 6.16
C LYS A 73 5.24 6.86 4.66
N LEU A 74 4.31 6.03 4.22
CA LEU A 74 4.14 5.66 2.82
C LEU A 74 3.18 6.63 2.11
N ARG A 75 3.35 6.78 0.79
CA ARG A 75 2.41 7.47 -0.12
C ARG A 75 2.66 7.02 -1.56
N LEU A 76 1.72 7.29 -2.47
CA LEU A 76 1.97 7.18 -3.92
C LEU A 76 3.12 8.08 -4.35
N SER A 77 3.86 7.63 -5.35
CA SER A 77 4.81 8.48 -6.04
C SER A 77 4.09 9.60 -6.78
N LYS A 78 4.78 10.74 -6.94
CA LYS A 78 4.25 11.89 -7.68
C LYS A 78 3.83 11.49 -9.10
N GLN A 79 4.67 10.69 -9.78
CA GLN A 79 4.41 10.22 -11.13
C GLN A 79 3.06 9.49 -11.26
N ILE A 80 2.73 8.58 -10.34
CA ILE A 80 1.45 7.85 -10.40
C ILE A 80 0.28 8.76 -10.05
N ARG A 81 0.44 9.63 -9.06
CA ARG A 81 -0.62 10.57 -8.68
C ARG A 81 -0.95 11.53 -9.84
N ASP A 82 0.06 12.04 -10.52
CA ASP A 82 -0.08 12.94 -11.67
C ASP A 82 -0.72 12.23 -12.90
N MET A 83 -0.75 10.88 -12.94
CA MET A 83 -1.48 10.13 -13.99
C MET A 83 -2.98 9.99 -13.70
N ILE A 84 -3.40 10.25 -12.47
CA ILE A 84 -4.78 10.03 -11.98
C ILE A 84 -5.53 11.37 -11.82
N GLU A 85 -4.81 12.49 -11.82
CA GLU A 85 -5.34 13.87 -11.84
C GLU A 85 -5.48 14.38 -13.28
#